data_AF-A0A2N2ZB03-F1
#
_entry.id   AF-A0A2N2ZB03-F1
#
_cell.length_a   1.000
_cell.length_b   1.000
_cell.length_c   1.000
_cell.angle_alpha   90.00
_cell.angle_beta   90.00
_cell.angle_gamma   90.00
#
_symmetry.space_group_name_H-M   'P 1'
#
loop_
_entity.id
_entity.type
_entity.pdbx_description
1 polymer ?
#
loop_
_entity_poly.entity_id
_entity_poly.type
_entity_poly.pdbx_seq_one_letter_code
_entity_poly.pdbx_strand_id
1 'polypeptide(L)'
;MELSVFILLLLMSSVLSGSLAIYVWIKRKVFETPSLAGLLISIAIWCFAAGLEMVAPTLELKKIFTAICYLGITTMPVWFLLFAAEYTQTSISLFKNVKWFIWLVPAVSFGLHVTNSYHGLFYSESKLEFAYGIPYHS
;
A
#
# COMPACT_ATOMS: atom_id res chain seq x y z
N MET A 1 -6.71 9.80 -23.18
CA MET A 1 -5.43 9.13 -23.52
C MET A 1 -4.50 9.07 -22.32
N GLU A 2 -4.28 10.19 -21.62
CA GLU A 2 -3.38 10.24 -20.44
C GLU A 2 -3.82 9.33 -19.28
N LEU A 3 -5.11 9.31 -18.94
CA LEU A 3 -5.65 8.44 -17.89
C LEU A 3 -5.41 6.94 -18.16
N SER A 4 -5.61 6.50 -19.41
CA SER A 4 -5.42 5.11 -19.81
C SER A 4 -3.96 4.67 -19.67
N VAL A 5 -3.01 5.56 -20.00
CA VAL A 5 -1.58 5.31 -19.82
C VAL A 5 -1.24 5.19 -18.34
N PHE A 6 -1.78 6.08 -17.50
CA PHE A 6 -1.54 6.04 -16.05
C PHE A 6 -2.03 4.73 -15.41
N ILE A 7 -3.25 4.29 -15.73
CA ILE A 7 -3.81 3.01 -15.24
C ILE A 7 -2.94 1.85 -15.70
N LEU A 8 -2.52 1.84 -16.97
CA LEU A 8 -1.65 0.79 -17.50
C LEU A 8 -0.32 0.72 -16.74
N LEU A 9 0.31 1.87 -16.46
CA LEU A 9 1.54 1.95 -15.70
C LEU A 9 1.35 1.39 -14.28
N LEU A 10 0.27 1.76 -13.59
CA LEU A 10 -0.04 1.22 -12.25
C LEU A 10 -0.21 -0.30 -12.26
N LEU A 11 -0.98 -0.84 -13.21
CA LEU A 11 -1.19 -2.29 -13.30
C LEU A 11 0.11 -3.03 -13.66
N MET A 12 0.93 -2.46 -14.55
CA MET A 12 2.26 -2.99 -14.87
C MET A 12 3.18 -3.00 -13.64
N SER A 13 3.23 -1.90 -12.89
CA SER A 13 3.98 -1.81 -11.63
C SER A 13 3.51 -2.86 -10.64
N SER A 14 2.19 -3.06 -10.49
CA SER A 14 1.63 -4.10 -9.64
C SER A 14 2.12 -5.50 -10.01
N VAL A 15 2.03 -5.85 -11.30
CA VAL A 15 2.46 -7.18 -11.79
C VAL A 15 3.96 -7.37 -11.59
N LEU A 16 4.78 -6.38 -11.92
CA LEU A 16 6.23 -6.44 -11.77
C LEU A 16 6.62 -6.59 -10.30
N SER A 17 6.10 -5.74 -9.42
CA SER A 17 6.39 -5.80 -7.97
C SER A 17 5.87 -7.10 -7.36
N GLY A 18 4.67 -7.56 -7.71
CA GLY A 18 4.13 -8.83 -7.22
C GLY A 18 4.96 -10.04 -7.66
N SER A 19 5.39 -10.06 -8.93
CA SER A 19 6.25 -11.12 -9.46
C SER A 19 7.61 -11.16 -8.77
N LEU A 20 8.23 -9.99 -8.56
CA LEU A 20 9.48 -9.87 -7.81
C LEU A 20 9.30 -10.28 -6.35
N ALA A 21 8.19 -9.93 -5.72
CA ALA A 21 7.91 -10.34 -4.35
C ALA A 21 7.85 -11.86 -4.21
N ILE A 22 7.15 -12.54 -5.13
CA ILE A 22 7.09 -14.01 -5.17
C ILE A 22 8.49 -14.59 -5.37
N TYR A 23 9.27 -14.05 -6.30
CA TYR A 23 10.64 -14.51 -6.56
C TYR A 23 11.54 -14.37 -5.31
N VAL A 24 11.54 -13.20 -4.66
CA VAL A 24 12.29 -12.95 -3.42
C VAL A 24 11.82 -13.88 -2.31
N TRP A 25 10.51 -14.09 -2.16
CA TRP A 25 9.94 -14.96 -1.14
C TRP A 25 10.34 -16.43 -1.32
N ILE A 26 10.39 -16.93 -2.56
CA ILE A 26 10.85 -18.28 -2.89
C ILE A 26 12.33 -18.44 -2.54
N LYS A 27 13.13 -17.41 -2.82
CA LYS A 27 14.58 -17.40 -2.60
C LYS A 27 15.00 -16.83 -1.24
N ARG A 28 14.08 -16.63 -0.31
CA ARG A 28 14.33 -15.95 0.97
C ARG A 28 15.40 -16.61 1.85
N LYS A 29 15.61 -17.92 1.72
CA LYS A 29 16.67 -18.66 2.43
C LYS A 29 18.08 -18.30 1.93
N VAL A 30 18.19 -17.75 0.72
CA VAL A 30 19.47 -17.37 0.09
C VAL A 30 19.74 -15.89 0.30
N PHE A 31 18.72 -15.04 0.21
CA PHE A 31 18.88 -13.59 0.24
C PHE A 31 18.93 -12.96 1.63
N GLU A 32 18.60 -13.70 2.70
CA GLU A 32 18.51 -13.23 4.10
C GLU A 32 17.74 -11.90 4.32
N THR A 33 16.95 -11.49 3.32
CA THR A 33 16.23 -10.19 3.26
C THR A 33 14.74 -10.40 2.96
N PRO A 34 14.02 -11.22 3.74
CA PRO A 34 12.60 -11.51 3.49
C PRO A 34 11.71 -10.26 3.53
N SER A 35 12.13 -9.18 4.20
CA SER A 35 11.36 -7.95 4.29
C SER A 35 11.23 -7.22 2.95
N LEU A 36 12.13 -7.46 2.00
CA LEU A 36 11.99 -6.96 0.62
C LEU A 36 10.73 -7.50 -0.06
N ALA A 37 10.36 -8.76 0.19
CA ALA A 37 9.12 -9.31 -0.35
C ALA A 37 7.89 -8.59 0.21
N GLY A 38 7.88 -8.27 1.51
CA GLY A 38 6.80 -7.51 2.13
C GLY A 38 6.67 -6.08 1.57
N LEU A 39 7.81 -5.43 1.29
CA LEU A 39 7.84 -4.13 0.64
C LEU A 39 7.22 -4.19 -0.76
N LEU A 40 7.67 -5.16 -1.57
CA LEU A 40 7.18 -5.35 -2.94
C LEU A 40 5.69 -5.74 -2.98
N ILE A 41 5.21 -6.53 -2.01
CA ILE A 41 3.78 -6.84 -1.85
C ILE A 41 2.98 -5.57 -1.54
N SER A 42 3.48 -4.71 -0.65
CA SER A 42 2.80 -3.46 -0.28
C SER A 42 2.66 -2.53 -1.50
N ILE A 43 3.72 -2.41 -2.30
CA ILE A 43 3.71 -1.66 -3.56
C ILE A 43 2.72 -2.29 -4.55
N ALA A 44 2.72 -3.61 -4.71
CA ALA A 44 1.81 -4.30 -5.62
C ALA A 44 0.34 -4.07 -5.25
N ILE A 45 0.00 -4.22 -3.96
CA ILE A 45 -1.35 -3.97 -3.44
C ILE A 45 -1.77 -2.53 -3.73
N TRP A 46 -0.92 -1.55 -3.43
CA TRP A 46 -1.23 -0.14 -3.66
C TRP A 46 -1.45 0.16 -5.14
N CYS A 47 -0.52 -0.24 -6.01
CA CYS A 47 -0.63 0.02 -7.45
C CYS A 47 -1.85 -0.67 -8.08
N PHE A 48 -2.16 -1.90 -7.67
CA PHE A 48 -3.34 -2.62 -8.14
C PHE A 48 -4.63 -1.91 -7.74
N ALA A 49 -4.76 -1.58 -6.45
CA ALA A 49 -5.94 -0.92 -5.91
C ALA A 49 -6.12 0.47 -6.52
N ALA A 50 -5.04 1.24 -6.70
CA ALA A 50 -5.09 2.55 -7.34
C ALA A 50 -5.56 2.45 -8.80
N GLY A 51 -5.10 1.44 -9.55
CA GLY A 51 -5.57 1.20 -10.92
C GLY A 51 -7.08 0.90 -10.97
N LEU A 52 -7.59 0.09 -10.02
CA LEU A 52 -9.01 -0.25 -9.93
C LEU A 52 -9.87 0.92 -9.43
N GLU A 53 -9.37 1.71 -8.48
CA GLU A 53 -10.03 2.90 -7.98
C GLU A 53 -10.33 3.89 -9.11
N MET A 54 -9.39 4.08 -10.05
CA MET A 54 -9.53 5.00 -11.18
C MET A 54 -10.67 4.61 -12.13
N VAL A 55 -10.96 3.32 -12.28
CA VAL A 55 -12.04 2.81 -13.15
C VAL A 55 -13.33 2.50 -12.39
N ALA A 56 -13.33 2.61 -11.07
CA ALA A 56 -14.50 2.31 -10.24
C ALA A 56 -15.66 3.29 -10.54
N PRO A 57 -16.86 2.78 -10.91
CA PRO A 57 -17.97 3.62 -11.34
C PRO A 57 -18.79 4.19 -10.18
N THR A 58 -18.70 3.60 -8.99
CA THR A 58 -19.51 3.98 -7.83
C THR A 58 -18.65 4.47 -6.68
N LEU A 59 -19.26 5.29 -5.83
CA LEU A 59 -18.62 5.83 -4.64
C LEU A 59 -18.14 4.72 -3.70
N GLU A 60 -18.98 3.73 -3.49
CA GLU A 60 -18.68 2.60 -2.60
C GLU A 60 -17.48 1.79 -3.11
N LEU A 61 -17.40 1.54 -4.42
CA LEU A 61 -16.24 0.85 -4.99
C LEU A 61 -14.95 1.68 -4.86
N LYS A 62 -15.03 3.00 -5.05
CA LYS A 62 -13.87 3.89 -4.80
C LYS A 62 -13.41 3.81 -3.36
N LYS A 63 -14.31 3.94 -2.39
CA LYS A 63 -13.97 3.81 -0.96
C LYS A 63 -13.31 2.48 -0.64
N ILE A 64 -13.81 1.37 -1.20
CA ILE A 64 -13.22 0.04 -1.02
C ILE A 64 -11.79 0.01 -1.58
N PHE A 65 -11.56 0.46 -2.80
CA PHE A 65 -10.23 0.46 -3.38
C PHE A 65 -9.29 1.45 -2.71
N THR A 66 -9.77 2.63 -2.29
CA THR A 66 -9.00 3.56 -1.47
C THR A 66 -8.58 2.92 -0.14
N ALA A 67 -9.47 2.19 0.53
CA ALA A 67 -9.09 1.45 1.73
C ALA A 67 -7.98 0.42 1.45
N ILE A 68 -8.06 -0.31 0.33
CA ILE A 68 -6.99 -1.24 -0.06
C ILE A 68 -5.69 -0.50 -0.41
N CYS A 69 -5.75 0.70 -1.03
CA CYS A 69 -4.58 1.56 -1.23
C CYS A 69 -3.93 1.92 0.11
N TYR A 70 -4.73 2.32 1.10
CA TYR A 70 -4.24 2.65 2.43
C TYR A 70 -3.57 1.47 3.13
N LEU A 71 -4.01 0.24 2.90
CA LEU A 71 -3.30 -0.95 3.38
C LEU A 71 -1.87 -0.98 2.83
N GLY A 72 -1.68 -0.85 1.51
CA GLY A 72 -0.35 -0.85 0.89
C GLY A 72 0.50 0.36 1.30
N ILE A 73 -0.08 1.57 1.30
CA ILE A 73 0.60 2.82 1.65
C ILE A 73 1.12 2.79 3.09
N THR A 74 0.30 2.33 4.03
CA THR A 74 0.67 2.36 5.46
C THR A 74 1.70 1.29 5.79
N THR A 75 1.64 0.10 5.19
CA THR A 75 2.61 -0.97 5.47
C THR A 75 3.96 -0.79 4.75
N MET A 76 3.99 -0.07 3.62
CA MET A 76 5.19 0.12 2.80
C MET A 76 6.39 0.71 3.58
N PRO A 77 6.27 1.82 4.35
CA PRO A 77 7.39 2.36 5.13
C PRO A 77 7.95 1.39 6.17
N VAL A 78 7.09 0.58 6.81
CA VAL A 78 7.51 -0.40 7.81
C VAL A 78 8.37 -1.48 7.16
N TRP A 79 7.91 -2.03 6.03
CA TRP A 79 8.69 -3.01 5.27
C TRP A 79 9.99 -2.44 4.72
N PHE A 80 9.99 -1.18 4.28
CA PHE A 80 11.20 -0.50 3.82
C PHE A 80 12.24 -0.39 4.94
N LEU A 81 11.83 0.02 6.15
CA LEU A 81 12.72 0.10 7.30
C LEU A 81 13.30 -1.28 7.69
N LEU A 82 12.46 -2.31 7.69
CA LEU A 82 12.91 -3.68 7.98
C LEU A 82 13.88 -4.18 6.91
N PHE A 83 13.58 -3.93 5.62
CA PHE A 83 14.48 -4.24 4.52
C PHE A 83 15.81 -3.52 4.64
N ALA A 84 15.81 -2.21 4.94
CA ALA A 84 17.02 -1.43 5.11
C ALA A 84 17.90 -1.95 6.28
N ALA A 85 17.27 -2.39 7.37
CA ALA A 85 17.98 -3.00 8.50
C ALA A 85 18.60 -4.35 8.12
N GLU A 86 17.85 -5.22 7.43
CA GLU A 86 18.33 -6.52 6.93
C GLU A 86 19.48 -6.32 5.92
N TYR A 87 19.31 -5.40 4.96
CA TYR A 87 20.27 -5.14 3.88
C TYR A 87 21.60 -4.58 4.38
N THR A 88 21.56 -3.70 5.39
CA THR A 88 22.78 -3.10 5.98
C THR A 88 23.44 -3.97 7.04
N GLN A 89 22.86 -5.14 7.38
CA GLN A 89 23.29 -6.01 8.48
C GLN A 89 23.38 -5.27 9.83
N THR A 90 22.66 -4.15 9.97
CA THR A 90 22.62 -3.40 11.23
C THR A 90 22.01 -4.29 12.29
N SER A 91 22.64 -4.35 13.48
CA SER A 91 22.23 -5.24 14.57
C SER A 91 20.71 -5.20 14.83
N ILE A 92 20.04 -6.28 14.42
CA ILE A 92 18.59 -6.50 14.55
C ILE A 92 18.16 -6.49 16.04
N SER A 93 19.11 -6.53 16.98
CA SER A 93 18.87 -6.41 18.42
C SER A 93 18.00 -5.22 18.79
N LEU A 94 18.25 -4.03 18.20
CA LEU A 94 17.43 -2.82 18.41
C LEU A 94 16.00 -2.99 17.86
N PHE A 95 15.85 -3.67 16.73
CA PHE A 95 14.55 -3.92 16.10
C PHE A 95 13.78 -5.06 16.76
N LYS A 96 14.41 -5.98 17.49
CA LYS A 96 13.71 -7.17 18.02
C LYS A 96 12.55 -6.81 18.95
N ASN A 97 12.72 -5.75 19.75
CA ASN A 97 11.70 -5.25 20.67
C ASN A 97 10.82 -4.17 20.04
N VAL A 98 11.37 -3.33 19.14
CA VAL A 98 10.68 -2.17 18.55
C VAL A 98 9.87 -2.54 17.31
N LYS A 99 10.18 -3.66 16.64
CA LYS A 99 9.53 -4.11 15.40
C LYS A 99 8.01 -4.17 15.54
N TRP A 100 7.49 -4.68 16.66
CA TRP A 100 6.05 -4.74 16.89
C TRP A 100 5.41 -3.37 17.10
N PHE A 101 6.11 -2.44 17.76
CA PHE A 101 5.61 -1.08 17.98
C PHE A 101 5.53 -0.28 16.68
N ILE A 102 6.44 -0.50 15.73
CA ILE A 102 6.42 0.17 14.43
C ILE A 102 5.15 -0.21 13.64
N TRP A 103 4.61 -1.42 13.84
CA TRP A 103 3.35 -1.85 13.23
C TRP A 103 2.10 -1.19 13.84
N LEU A 104 2.19 -0.53 15.00
CA LEU A 104 1.06 0.20 15.56
C LEU A 104 0.69 1.40 14.70
N VAL A 105 1.67 2.10 14.13
CA VAL A 105 1.43 3.27 13.27
C VAL A 105 0.54 2.89 12.06
N PRO A 106 0.89 1.91 11.22
CA PRO A 106 0.02 1.51 10.12
C PRO A 106 -1.29 0.89 10.58
N ALA A 107 -1.31 0.11 11.66
CA ALA A 107 -2.55 -0.49 12.16
C ALA A 107 -3.58 0.58 12.61
N VAL A 108 -3.12 1.59 13.35
CA VAL A 108 -3.96 2.71 13.78
C VAL A 108 -4.36 3.57 12.59
N SER A 109 -3.42 3.89 11.69
CA SER A 109 -3.70 4.71 10.49
C SER A 109 -4.74 4.05 9.58
N PHE A 110 -4.58 2.75 9.32
CA PHE A 110 -5.52 1.98 8.53
C PHE A 110 -6.87 1.84 9.24
N GLY A 111 -6.87 1.56 10.55
CA GLY A 111 -8.09 1.49 11.36
C GLY A 111 -8.90 2.78 11.29
N LEU A 112 -8.26 3.92 11.55
CA LEU A 112 -8.88 5.24 11.46
C LEU A 112 -9.37 5.56 10.05
N HIS A 113 -8.65 5.13 9.00
CA HIS A 113 -9.13 5.33 7.64
C HIS A 113 -10.40 4.52 7.35
N VAL A 114 -10.44 3.24 7.73
CA VAL A 114 -11.62 2.38 7.51
C VAL A 114 -12.80 2.82 8.36
N THR A 115 -12.57 3.34 9.56
CA THR A 115 -13.62 3.89 10.43
C THR A 115 -13.96 5.35 10.16
N ASN A 116 -13.47 5.92 9.05
CA ASN A 116 -13.61 7.35 8.78
C ASN A 116 -15.07 7.82 8.79
N SER A 117 -16.03 6.97 8.40
CA SER A 117 -17.46 7.28 8.44
C SER A 117 -18.00 7.63 9.84
N TYR A 118 -17.32 7.24 10.92
CA TYR A 118 -17.75 7.53 12.29
C TYR A 118 -17.18 8.83 12.87
N HIS A 119 -16.01 9.28 12.40
CA HIS A 119 -15.27 10.38 13.03
C HIS A 119 -14.81 11.48 12.07
N GLY A 120 -14.77 11.23 10.75
CA GLY A 120 -14.40 12.21 9.74
C GLY A 120 -12.98 12.78 9.85
N LEU A 121 -12.02 11.98 10.33
CA LEU A 121 -10.64 12.44 10.59
C LEU A 121 -9.75 12.42 9.33
N PHE A 122 -10.09 11.58 8.35
CA PHE A 122 -9.44 11.53 7.04
C PHE A 122 -10.22 12.33 6.00
N TYR A 123 -11.53 12.13 5.93
CA TYR A 123 -12.43 12.85 5.03
C TYR A 123 -13.64 13.34 5.82
N SER A 124 -13.91 14.64 5.79
CA SER A 124 -15.01 15.26 6.54
C SER A 124 -16.37 15.03 5.88
N GLU A 125 -16.42 15.03 4.55
CA GLU A 125 -17.53 14.53 3.76
C GLU A 125 -16.99 13.53 2.75
N SER A 126 -17.87 12.85 2.03
CA SER A 126 -17.49 11.73 1.19
C SER A 126 -18.36 11.73 -0.06
N LYS A 127 -17.98 12.52 -1.06
CA LYS A 127 -18.77 12.76 -2.27
C LYS A 127 -18.04 12.31 -3.53
N LEU A 128 -18.82 11.89 -4.53
CA LEU A 128 -18.30 11.70 -5.87
C LEU A 128 -18.17 13.06 -6.52
N GLU A 129 -16.95 13.51 -6.71
CA GLU A 129 -16.64 14.71 -7.47
C GLU A 129 -15.92 14.32 -8.76
N PHE A 130 -16.22 15.03 -9.84
CA PHE A 130 -15.52 14.84 -11.10
C PHE A 130 -14.50 15.97 -11.25
N ALA A 131 -13.22 15.67 -11.00
CA ALA A 131 -12.15 16.57 -11.41
C ALA A 131 -11.55 16.05 -12.72
N TYR A 132 -11.28 16.92 -13.69
CA TYR A 132 -10.69 16.53 -14.98
C TYR A 132 -11.38 15.34 -15.71
N GLY A 133 -12.69 15.14 -15.49
CA GLY A 133 -13.46 14.03 -16.08
C GLY A 133 -13.25 12.67 -15.41
N ILE A 134 -12.53 12.61 -14.30
CA ILE A 134 -12.28 11.41 -13.51
C ILE A 134 -13.11 11.51 -12.22
N PRO A 135 -13.90 10.48 -11.89
CA PRO A 135 -14.60 10.46 -10.63
C PRO A 135 -13.57 10.26 -9.50
N TYR A 136 -13.57 11.14 -8.51
CA TYR A 136 -12.77 11.06 -7.29
C TYR A 136 -13.68 11.09 -6.08
N HIS A 137 -13.12 10.68 -4.96
CA HIS A 137 -13.75 10.80 -3.66
C HIS A 137 -13.07 11.89 -2.84
N SER A 138 -13.80 12.94 -2.50
CA SER A 138 -13.39 14.02 -1.59
C SER A 138 -14.23 14.04 -0.31
#